data_AF-A0A3D1RMZ8-F1
#
_entry.id   AF-A0A3D1RMZ8-F1
#
_cell.length_a   1.000
_cell.length_b   1.000
_cell.length_c   1.000
_cell.angle_alpha   90.00
_cell.angle_beta   90.00
_cell.angle_gamma   90.00
#
_symmetry.space_group_name_H-M   'P 1'
#
loop_
_entity.id
_entity.type
_entity.pdbx_description
1 polymer ?
#
loop_
_entity_poly.entity_id
_entity_poly.type
_entity_poly.pdbx_seq_one_letter_code
_entity_poly.pdbx_strand_id
1 'polypeptide(L)'
;MGISIFGDLTAFKKIDDIIRIGIAYQKGLGILVAVLISIFIGQEYQWQTWQQKWMTSKNRINIYLSKAALSSAVSAATFLIFQIVALLSSGQIQEMLTPEYAGMMISGVFIYAALGSVICLLSMLVKSSTASIIVCLGYVLFSETLVSVIKNVSSFSDTAARLVEWGVQHSIYGMSSIVSGASVSTDLALTILINSLAIMLLFTAIGLFLFRKYEL
;
A
#
# COMPACT_ATOMS: atom_id res chain seq x y z
N MET A 1 -2.87 10.07 22.86
CA MET A 1 -2.30 9.85 21.50
C MET A 1 -3.39 10.20 20.50
N GLY A 2 -3.31 11.39 19.89
CA GLY A 2 -4.27 11.83 18.88
C GLY A 2 -3.77 11.45 17.49
N ILE A 3 -4.61 10.79 16.68
CA ILE A 3 -4.33 10.57 15.27
C ILE A 3 -4.52 11.93 14.58
N SER A 4 -3.44 12.66 14.38
CA SER A 4 -3.47 13.88 13.59
C SER A 4 -3.54 13.50 12.11
N ILE A 5 -4.75 13.29 11.61
CA ILE A 5 -5.02 13.00 10.19
C ILE A 5 -4.54 14.17 9.31
N PHE A 6 -4.48 15.39 9.86
CA PHE A 6 -4.11 16.62 9.14
C PHE A 6 -3.08 17.49 9.89
N GLY A 7 -1.97 16.91 10.35
CA GLY A 7 -0.88 17.70 10.93
C GLY A 7 -0.12 18.47 9.84
N ASP A 8 -0.18 19.81 9.89
CA ASP A 8 0.53 20.79 9.03
C ASP A 8 0.24 20.78 7.51
N LEU A 9 -0.98 20.44 7.11
CA LEU A 9 -1.33 20.19 5.69
C LEU A 9 -1.67 21.40 4.80
N THR A 10 -1.50 22.65 5.26
CA THR A 10 -2.02 23.82 4.51
C THR A 10 -0.97 24.77 3.94
N ALA A 11 0.32 24.48 4.05
CA ALA A 11 1.37 25.29 3.43
C ALA A 11 2.29 24.42 2.58
N PHE A 12 1.90 24.14 1.34
CA PHE A 12 2.78 23.60 0.30
C PHE A 12 3.90 24.62 0.04
N LYS A 13 4.97 24.58 0.84
CA LYS A 13 6.12 25.49 0.69
C LYS A 13 7.11 24.96 -0.36
N LYS A 14 7.22 23.63 -0.51
CA LYS A 14 8.11 22.95 -1.47
C LYS A 14 7.45 21.73 -2.12
N ILE A 15 7.90 21.35 -3.32
CA ILE A 15 7.42 20.17 -4.03
C ILE A 15 7.66 18.87 -3.25
N ASP A 16 8.79 18.79 -2.53
CA ASP A 16 9.14 17.60 -1.74
C ASP A 16 8.10 17.30 -0.65
N ASP A 17 7.49 18.33 -0.08
CA ASP A 17 6.45 18.18 0.95
C ASP A 17 5.19 17.51 0.37
N ILE A 18 4.86 17.79 -0.90
CA ILE A 18 3.72 17.19 -1.60
C ILE A 18 3.92 15.67 -1.74
N ILE A 19 5.08 15.24 -2.23
CA ILE A 19 5.36 13.81 -2.38
C ILE A 19 5.41 13.13 -1.01
N ARG A 20 6.06 13.74 -0.02
CA ARG A 20 6.16 13.17 1.34
C ARG A 20 4.79 12.94 1.97
N ILE A 21 3.86 13.88 1.78
CA ILE A 21 2.46 13.72 2.20
C ILE A 21 1.79 12.58 1.43
N GLY A 22 1.99 12.50 0.11
CA GLY A 22 1.42 11.44 -0.71
C GLY A 22 1.92 10.04 -0.37
N ILE A 23 3.21 9.90 -0.04
CA ILE A 23 3.86 8.62 0.30
C ILE A 23 3.47 8.13 1.69
N ALA A 24 3.14 9.05 2.60
CA ALA A 24 2.61 8.74 3.92
C ALA A 24 1.16 8.24 3.83
N TYR A 25 0.98 7.01 3.31
CA TYR A 25 -0.33 6.45 2.96
C TYR A 25 -1.35 6.43 4.11
N GLN A 26 -0.87 6.40 5.35
CA GLN A 26 -1.70 6.46 6.56
C GLN A 26 -2.46 7.78 6.70
N LYS A 27 -1.95 8.88 6.12
CA LYS A 27 -2.52 10.24 6.20
C LYS A 27 -3.66 10.51 5.21
N GLY A 28 -4.24 9.48 4.59
CA GLY A 28 -5.49 9.60 3.85
C GLY A 28 -5.54 8.84 2.53
N LEU A 29 -4.49 8.91 1.72
CA LEU A 29 -4.55 8.31 0.38
C LEU A 29 -4.60 6.77 0.44
N GLY A 30 -3.94 6.15 1.42
CA GLY A 30 -4.08 4.71 1.69
C GLY A 30 -5.48 4.32 2.16
N ILE A 31 -6.20 5.20 2.87
CA ILE A 31 -7.60 4.97 3.29
C ILE A 31 -8.49 4.90 2.05
N LEU A 32 -8.34 5.85 1.13
CA LEU A 32 -9.10 5.91 -0.12
C LEU A 32 -8.84 4.64 -0.96
N VAL A 33 -7.57 4.25 -1.11
CA VAL A 33 -7.19 3.02 -1.83
C VAL A 33 -7.79 1.77 -1.18
N ALA A 34 -7.74 1.67 0.15
CA ALA A 34 -8.33 0.55 0.88
C ALA A 34 -9.83 0.44 0.67
N VAL A 35 -10.56 1.55 0.73
CA VAL A 35 -12.01 1.57 0.50
C VAL A 35 -12.35 1.20 -0.94
N LEU A 36 -11.69 1.81 -1.93
CA LEU A 36 -11.96 1.53 -3.35
C LEU A 36 -11.75 0.07 -3.71
N ILE A 37 -10.60 -0.52 -3.35
CA ILE A 37 -10.28 -1.91 -3.67
C ILE A 37 -11.21 -2.86 -2.92
N SER A 38 -11.50 -2.57 -1.65
CA SER A 38 -12.37 -3.44 -0.83
C SER A 38 -13.82 -3.44 -1.33
N ILE A 39 -14.36 -2.29 -1.73
CA ILE A 39 -15.69 -2.21 -2.35
C ILE A 39 -15.68 -2.96 -3.68
N PHE A 40 -14.71 -2.71 -4.55
CA PHE A 40 -14.64 -3.34 -5.88
C PHE A 40 -14.62 -4.87 -5.78
N ILE A 41 -13.84 -5.44 -4.85
CA ILE A 41 -13.80 -6.89 -4.63
C ILE A 41 -15.08 -7.37 -3.92
N GLY A 42 -15.56 -6.63 -2.92
CA GLY A 42 -16.77 -6.97 -2.16
C GLY A 42 -18.04 -7.04 -3.00
N GLN A 43 -18.19 -6.17 -4.01
CA GLN A 43 -19.31 -6.21 -4.95
C GLN A 43 -19.37 -7.53 -5.73
N GLU A 44 -18.22 -8.13 -6.06
CA GLU A 44 -18.23 -9.43 -6.75
C GLU A 44 -18.70 -10.59 -5.88
N TYR A 45 -18.47 -10.51 -4.56
CA TYR A 45 -19.04 -11.47 -3.62
C TYR A 45 -20.56 -11.27 -3.47
N GLN A 46 -21.02 -10.02 -3.39
CA GLN A 46 -22.45 -9.71 -3.27
C GLN A 46 -23.28 -10.16 -4.49
N TRP A 47 -22.76 -9.94 -5.70
CA TRP A 47 -23.45 -10.30 -6.94
C TRP A 47 -23.13 -11.69 -7.46
N GLN A 48 -22.33 -12.48 -6.73
CA GLN A 48 -21.91 -13.83 -7.12
C GLN A 48 -21.26 -13.92 -8.52
N THR A 49 -20.73 -12.81 -9.05
CA THR A 49 -20.11 -12.79 -10.40
C THR A 49 -18.86 -13.67 -10.45
N TRP A 50 -18.28 -13.98 -9.30
CA TRP A 50 -17.27 -15.02 -9.11
C TRP A 50 -17.69 -16.39 -9.61
N GLN A 51 -18.91 -16.83 -9.30
CA GLN A 51 -19.42 -18.13 -9.71
C GLN A 51 -19.64 -18.16 -11.22
N GLN A 52 -20.09 -17.07 -11.82
CA GLN A 52 -20.25 -16.95 -13.28
C GLN A 52 -18.90 -17.01 -14.02
N LYS A 53 -17.85 -16.36 -13.49
CA LYS A 53 -16.49 -16.43 -14.04
C LYS A 53 -15.91 -17.85 -13.94
N TRP A 54 -16.25 -18.58 -12.88
CA TRP A 54 -15.84 -19.96 -12.71
C TRP A 54 -16.60 -20.93 -13.64
N MET A 55 -17.93 -20.76 -13.76
CA MET A 55 -18.77 -21.58 -14.67
C MET A 55 -18.40 -21.39 -16.14
N THR A 56 -17.85 -20.23 -16.51
CA THR A 56 -17.31 -19.97 -17.86
C THR A 56 -15.87 -20.49 -18.06
N SER A 57 -15.42 -21.46 -17.25
CA SER A 57 -14.15 -22.17 -17.36
C SER A 57 -12.88 -21.32 -17.15
N LYS A 58 -12.98 -20.14 -16.50
CA LYS A 58 -11.77 -19.40 -16.11
C LYS A 58 -11.10 -20.08 -14.91
N ASN A 59 -9.78 -20.30 -15.03
CA ASN A 59 -8.97 -20.86 -13.95
C ASN A 59 -8.97 -19.91 -12.73
N ARG A 60 -9.18 -20.45 -11.52
CA ARG A 60 -9.24 -19.69 -10.24
C ARG A 60 -8.00 -18.82 -10.04
N ILE A 61 -6.83 -19.34 -10.44
CA ILE A 61 -5.54 -18.64 -10.40
C ILE A 61 -5.60 -17.37 -11.25
N ASN A 62 -6.14 -17.44 -12.48
CA ASN A 62 -6.20 -16.29 -13.38
C ASN A 62 -7.16 -15.21 -12.86
N ILE A 63 -8.23 -15.59 -12.18
CA ILE A 63 -9.16 -14.62 -11.59
C ILE A 63 -8.49 -13.87 -10.44
N TYR A 64 -7.76 -14.57 -9.56
CA TYR A 64 -7.00 -13.92 -8.49
C TYR A 64 -5.90 -13.02 -9.05
N LEU A 65 -5.08 -13.52 -9.99
CA LEU A 65 -3.96 -12.79 -10.55
C LEU A 65 -4.42 -11.51 -11.28
N SER A 66 -5.52 -11.59 -12.02
CA SER A 66 -6.14 -10.42 -12.65
C SER A 66 -6.56 -9.36 -11.62
N LYS A 67 -7.04 -9.78 -10.45
CA LYS A 67 -7.44 -8.86 -9.38
C LYS A 67 -6.27 -8.25 -8.65
N ALA A 68 -5.25 -9.03 -8.33
CA ALA A 68 -4.03 -8.54 -7.71
C ALA A 68 -3.32 -7.53 -8.64
N ALA A 69 -3.29 -7.80 -9.95
CA ALA A 69 -2.75 -6.86 -10.93
C ALA A 69 -3.59 -5.58 -11.01
N LEU A 70 -4.92 -5.69 -11.07
CA LEU A 70 -5.81 -4.54 -11.16
C LEU A 70 -5.79 -3.70 -9.87
N SER A 71 -5.76 -4.31 -8.69
CA SER A 71 -5.69 -3.60 -7.41
C SER A 71 -4.37 -2.84 -7.26
N SER A 72 -3.26 -3.47 -7.65
CA SER A 72 -1.94 -2.83 -7.67
C SER A 72 -1.93 -1.65 -8.65
N ALA A 73 -2.48 -1.83 -9.86
CA ALA A 73 -2.57 -0.76 -10.85
C ALA A 73 -3.45 0.41 -10.37
N VAL A 74 -4.62 0.13 -9.79
CA VAL A 74 -5.52 1.17 -9.25
C VAL A 74 -4.87 1.94 -8.11
N SER A 75 -4.17 1.26 -7.20
CA SER A 75 -3.46 1.93 -6.10
C SER A 75 -2.34 2.85 -6.59
N ALA A 76 -1.51 2.39 -7.54
CA ALA A 76 -0.48 3.20 -8.18
C ALA A 76 -1.06 4.38 -8.96
N ALA A 77 -2.12 4.16 -9.74
CA ALA A 77 -2.81 5.21 -10.47
C ALA A 77 -3.40 6.27 -9.53
N THR A 78 -3.99 5.86 -8.41
CA THR A 78 -4.52 6.78 -7.39
C THR A 78 -3.43 7.71 -6.85
N PHE A 79 -2.24 7.15 -6.55
CA PHE A 79 -1.08 7.94 -6.12
C PHE A 79 -0.62 8.92 -7.21
N LEU A 80 -0.52 8.48 -8.47
CA LEU A 80 -0.13 9.34 -9.58
C LEU A 80 -1.13 10.48 -9.83
N ILE A 81 -2.43 10.20 -9.78
CA ILE A 81 -3.48 11.21 -9.94
C ILE A 81 -3.37 12.26 -8.83
N PHE A 82 -3.21 11.82 -7.59
CA PHE A 82 -2.99 12.74 -6.47
C PHE A 82 -1.77 13.63 -6.69
N GLN A 83 -0.65 13.04 -7.11
CA GLN A 83 0.58 13.78 -7.36
C GLN A 83 0.40 14.83 -8.48
N ILE A 84 -0.27 14.47 -9.57
CA ILE A 84 -0.58 15.41 -10.67
C ILE A 84 -1.46 16.55 -10.17
N VAL A 85 -2.54 16.26 -9.44
CA VAL A 85 -3.46 17.28 -8.91
C VAL A 85 -2.74 18.21 -7.93
N ALA A 86 -1.91 17.66 -7.05
CA ALA A 86 -1.18 18.44 -6.07
C ALA A 86 -0.10 19.33 -6.73
N LEU A 87 0.60 18.82 -7.74
CA LEU A 87 1.54 19.61 -8.54
C LEU A 87 0.87 20.78 -9.27
N LEU A 88 -0.27 20.51 -9.94
CA LEU A 88 -1.05 21.54 -10.61
C LEU A 88 -1.54 22.61 -9.63
N SER A 89 -1.95 22.19 -8.44
CA SER A 89 -2.41 23.09 -7.37
C SER A 89 -1.30 23.93 -6.76
N SER A 90 -0.06 23.43 -6.77
CA SER A 90 1.10 24.12 -6.18
C SER A 90 1.74 25.14 -7.13
N GLY A 91 1.52 25.05 -8.45
CA GLY A 91 2.10 25.97 -9.44
C GLY A 91 3.63 25.89 -9.60
N GLN A 92 4.29 24.97 -8.91
CA GLN A 92 5.74 24.79 -8.91
C GLN A 92 6.14 23.77 -9.99
N ILE A 93 6.18 24.17 -11.26
CA ILE A 93 6.50 23.25 -12.39
C ILE A 93 8.02 23.09 -12.58
N GLN A 94 8.83 24.06 -12.13
CA GLN A 94 10.27 24.12 -12.43
C GLN A 94 11.14 23.15 -11.62
N GLU A 95 10.71 22.67 -10.45
CA GLU A 95 11.48 21.74 -9.61
C GLU A 95 11.24 20.25 -9.98
N MET A 96 10.47 19.95 -11.03
CA MET A 96 10.14 18.58 -11.48
C MET A 96 11.34 17.75 -11.98
N LEU A 97 12.50 18.37 -12.21
CA LEU A 97 13.63 17.77 -12.93
C LEU A 97 14.79 17.33 -12.02
N THR A 98 14.63 17.37 -10.69
CA THR A 98 15.66 16.84 -9.80
C THR A 98 15.63 15.31 -9.82
N PRO A 99 16.80 14.63 -9.85
CA PRO A 99 16.86 13.17 -9.78
C PRO A 99 16.26 12.63 -8.48
N GLU A 100 16.27 13.42 -7.41
CA GLU A 100 15.66 13.10 -6.12
C GLU A 100 14.13 13.02 -6.20
N TYR A 101 13.49 13.96 -6.91
CA TYR A 101 12.04 13.96 -7.16
C TYR A 101 11.63 12.68 -7.91
N ALA A 102 12.37 12.33 -8.97
CA ALA A 102 12.13 11.12 -9.74
C ALA A 102 12.27 9.84 -8.88
N GLY A 103 13.29 9.78 -8.02
CA GLY A 103 13.50 8.66 -7.09
C GLY A 103 12.37 8.49 -6.09
N MET A 104 11.89 9.59 -5.50
CA MET A 104 10.74 9.59 -4.60
C MET A 104 9.45 9.18 -5.31
N MET A 105 9.21 9.69 -6.52
CA MET A 105 8.01 9.36 -7.31
C MET A 105 7.95 7.88 -7.67
N ILE A 106 9.07 7.32 -8.15
CA ILE A 106 9.18 5.88 -8.48
C ILE A 106 8.94 5.05 -7.22
N SER A 107 9.59 5.40 -6.10
CA SER A 107 9.44 4.71 -4.82
C SER A 107 7.99 4.71 -4.35
N GLY A 108 7.30 5.86 -4.43
CA GLY A 108 5.89 5.99 -4.07
C GLY A 108 4.99 5.08 -4.91
N VAL A 109 5.18 5.01 -6.23
CA VAL A 109 4.42 4.13 -7.13
C VAL A 109 4.55 2.66 -6.72
N PHE A 110 5.77 2.20 -6.43
CA PHE A 110 6.01 0.82 -6.02
C PHE A 110 5.45 0.50 -4.64
N ILE A 111 5.57 1.43 -3.67
CA ILE A 111 4.96 1.29 -2.33
C ILE A 111 3.43 1.15 -2.46
N TYR A 112 2.80 1.98 -3.29
CA TYR A 112 1.36 1.90 -3.51
C TYR A 112 0.94 0.63 -4.24
N ALA A 113 1.67 0.21 -5.27
CA ALA A 113 1.42 -1.07 -5.94
C ALA A 113 1.50 -2.25 -4.96
N ALA A 114 2.51 -2.27 -4.07
CA ALA A 114 2.62 -3.25 -3.00
C ALA A 114 1.42 -3.18 -2.03
N LEU A 115 1.01 -1.97 -1.62
CA LEU A 115 -0.16 -1.77 -0.79
C LEU A 115 -1.44 -2.34 -1.44
N GLY A 116 -1.65 -2.10 -2.74
CA GLY A 116 -2.78 -2.62 -3.50
C GLY A 116 -2.80 -4.14 -3.58
N SER A 117 -1.65 -4.81 -3.63
CA SER A 117 -1.54 -6.27 -3.58
C SER A 117 -1.93 -6.84 -2.21
N VAL A 118 -1.50 -6.20 -1.12
CA VAL A 118 -1.84 -6.61 0.26
C VAL A 118 -3.33 -6.44 0.53
N ILE A 119 -3.90 -5.30 0.15
CA ILE A 119 -5.33 -5.01 0.31
C ILE A 119 -6.16 -6.00 -0.51
N CYS A 120 -5.70 -6.40 -1.71
CA CYS A 120 -6.39 -7.41 -2.49
C CYS A 120 -6.43 -8.76 -1.77
N LEU A 121 -5.31 -9.21 -1.19
CA LEU A 121 -5.29 -10.44 -0.39
C LEU A 121 -6.31 -10.35 0.76
N LEU A 122 -6.22 -9.30 1.58
CA LEU A 122 -7.10 -9.12 2.75
C LEU A 122 -8.57 -9.10 2.35
N SER A 123 -8.91 -8.37 1.29
CA SER A 123 -10.28 -8.26 0.82
C SER A 123 -10.84 -9.58 0.28
N MET A 124 -10.01 -10.38 -0.37
CA MET A 124 -10.40 -11.69 -0.92
C MET A 124 -10.57 -12.78 0.15
N LEU A 125 -9.99 -12.61 1.33
CA LEU A 125 -10.17 -13.54 2.45
C LEU A 125 -11.51 -13.35 3.16
N VAL A 126 -12.13 -12.17 3.03
CA VAL A 126 -13.34 -11.79 3.76
C VAL A 126 -14.54 -11.74 2.81
N LYS A 127 -15.49 -12.67 2.99
CA LYS A 127 -16.69 -12.77 2.12
C LYS A 127 -17.64 -11.57 2.23
N SER A 128 -17.68 -10.90 3.40
CA SER A 128 -18.52 -9.74 3.64
C SER A 128 -17.82 -8.44 3.21
N SER A 129 -18.49 -7.64 2.38
CA SER A 129 -17.96 -6.36 1.89
C SER A 129 -17.64 -5.38 3.02
N THR A 130 -18.51 -5.26 4.03
CA THR A 130 -18.30 -4.39 5.18
C THR A 130 -17.13 -4.86 6.04
N ALA A 131 -17.03 -6.16 6.31
CA ALA A 131 -15.93 -6.70 7.10
C ALA A 131 -14.59 -6.57 6.38
N SER A 132 -14.56 -6.74 5.05
CA SER A 132 -13.38 -6.52 4.22
C SER A 132 -12.87 -5.08 4.35
N ILE A 133 -13.76 -4.09 4.25
CA ILE A 133 -13.41 -2.67 4.43
C ILE A 133 -12.81 -2.43 5.82
N ILE A 134 -13.42 -2.96 6.88
CA ILE A 134 -12.92 -2.79 8.26
C ILE A 134 -11.51 -3.39 8.40
N VAL A 135 -11.27 -4.59 7.87
CA VAL A 135 -9.95 -5.24 7.95
C VAL A 135 -8.90 -4.46 7.17
N CYS A 136 -9.20 -4.04 5.94
CA CYS A 136 -8.28 -3.25 5.12
C CYS A 136 -7.97 -1.88 5.72
N LEU A 137 -8.99 -1.19 6.27
CA LEU A 137 -8.80 0.05 7.01
C LEU A 137 -7.96 -0.18 8.27
N GLY A 138 -8.21 -1.28 9.00
CA GLY A 138 -7.45 -1.64 10.17
C GLY A 138 -5.96 -1.81 9.84
N TYR A 139 -5.63 -2.49 8.73
CA TYR A 139 -4.26 -2.61 8.25
C TYR A 139 -3.63 -1.25 7.95
N VAL A 140 -4.33 -0.37 7.23
CA VAL A 140 -3.80 0.95 6.87
C VAL A 140 -3.59 1.81 8.11
N LEU A 141 -4.59 1.95 8.98
CA LEU A 141 -4.59 2.88 10.10
C LEU A 141 -3.72 2.42 11.27
N PHE A 142 -3.74 1.12 11.61
CA PHE A 142 -3.03 0.61 12.78
C PHE A 142 -1.62 0.10 12.48
N SER A 143 -1.15 0.15 11.24
CA SER A 143 0.19 -0.34 10.87
C SER A 143 1.32 0.29 11.70
N GLU A 144 1.28 1.60 11.97
CA GLU A 144 2.23 2.28 12.86
C GLU A 144 2.14 1.78 14.30
N THR A 145 0.91 1.68 14.82
CA THR A 145 0.68 1.24 16.20
C THR A 145 1.14 -0.20 16.40
N LEU A 146 0.85 -1.08 15.44
CA LEU A 146 1.30 -2.48 15.46
C LEU A 146 2.83 -2.57 15.46
N VAL A 147 3.50 -1.81 14.59
CA VAL A 147 4.97 -1.76 14.56
C VAL A 147 5.55 -1.28 15.89
N SER A 148 4.96 -0.23 16.49
CA SER A 148 5.36 0.29 17.79
C SER A 148 5.21 -0.76 18.89
N VAL A 149 4.06 -1.45 18.96
CA VAL A 149 3.81 -2.52 19.93
C VAL A 149 4.80 -3.67 19.74
N ILE A 150 5.03 -4.11 18.50
CA ILE A 150 5.96 -5.22 18.21
C ILE A 150 7.39 -4.84 18.61
N LYS A 151 7.84 -3.61 18.32
CA LYS A 151 9.15 -3.10 18.76
C LYS A 151 9.27 -3.06 20.29
N ASN A 152 8.22 -2.63 20.97
CA ASN A 152 8.23 -2.53 22.42
C ASN A 152 8.28 -3.93 23.07
N VAL A 153 7.58 -4.91 22.49
CA VAL A 153 7.62 -6.32 22.94
C VAL A 153 8.94 -7.00 22.57
N SER A 154 9.56 -6.69 21.43
CA SER A 154 10.84 -7.30 21.08
C SER A 154 12.03 -6.75 21.86
N SER A 155 11.85 -5.64 22.59
CA SER A 155 12.89 -5.05 23.46
C SER A 155 13.38 -5.98 24.58
N PHE A 156 12.64 -7.06 24.90
CA PHE A 156 13.06 -8.07 25.86
C PHE A 156 14.25 -8.94 25.38
N SER A 157 14.60 -8.91 24.08
CA SER A 157 15.71 -9.69 23.52
C SER A 157 16.39 -8.94 22.38
N ASP A 158 17.71 -8.78 22.45
CA ASP A 158 18.50 -8.11 21.40
C ASP A 158 18.36 -8.79 20.02
N THR A 159 18.27 -10.13 20.00
CA THR A 159 18.06 -10.89 18.76
C THR A 159 16.68 -10.63 18.19
N ALA A 160 15.64 -10.60 19.04
CA ALA A 160 14.28 -10.29 18.62
C ALA A 160 14.15 -8.84 18.13
N ALA A 161 14.80 -7.90 18.81
CA ALA A 161 14.82 -6.48 18.44
C ALA A 161 15.42 -6.28 17.04
N ARG A 162 16.58 -6.91 16.75
CA ARG A 162 17.21 -6.84 15.42
C ARG A 162 16.35 -7.45 14.32
N LEU A 163 15.68 -8.57 14.58
CA LEU A 163 14.77 -9.20 13.61
C LEU A 163 13.55 -8.32 13.32
N VAL A 164 12.97 -7.71 14.36
CA VAL A 164 11.84 -6.80 14.20
C VAL A 164 12.26 -5.54 13.45
N GLU A 165 13.41 -4.97 13.77
CA GLU A 165 13.92 -3.79 13.06
C GLU A 165 14.14 -4.07 11.58
N TRP A 166 14.77 -5.20 11.26
CA TRP A 166 14.93 -5.66 9.88
C TRP A 166 13.57 -5.84 9.18
N GLY A 167 12.61 -6.50 9.82
CA GLY A 167 11.27 -6.72 9.27
C GLY A 167 10.50 -5.41 9.05
N VAL A 168 10.64 -4.45 9.96
CA VAL A 168 10.02 -3.12 9.83
C VAL A 168 10.63 -2.37 8.66
N GLN A 169 11.97 -2.36 8.50
CA GLN A 169 12.63 -1.69 7.38
C GLN A 169 12.19 -2.21 6.01
N HIS A 170 11.88 -3.51 5.92
CA HIS A 170 11.43 -4.16 4.67
C HIS A 170 9.90 -4.17 4.52
N SER A 171 9.16 -3.57 5.45
CA SER A 171 7.69 -3.46 5.39
C SER A 171 7.23 -2.22 4.62
N ILE A 172 5.98 -2.23 4.14
CA ILE A 172 5.36 -1.07 3.47
C ILE A 172 5.40 0.17 4.37
N TYR A 173 5.09 0.01 5.66
CA TYR A 173 5.15 1.10 6.65
C TYR A 173 6.58 1.65 6.79
N GLY A 174 7.57 0.77 6.97
CA GLY A 174 8.97 1.18 7.11
C GLY A 174 9.47 1.93 5.88
N MET A 175 9.25 1.38 4.68
CA MET A 175 9.63 2.03 3.42
C MET A 175 8.96 3.40 3.27
N SER A 176 7.65 3.51 3.53
CA SER A 176 6.92 4.78 3.51
C SER A 176 7.50 5.79 4.51
N SER A 177 7.79 5.37 5.74
CA SER A 177 8.36 6.23 6.78
C SER A 177 9.76 6.74 6.41
N ILE A 178 10.63 5.87 5.87
CA ILE A 178 12.01 6.22 5.48
C ILE A 178 11.98 7.24 4.33
N VAL A 179 11.15 7.01 3.31
CA VAL A 179 11.03 7.95 2.18
C VAL A 179 10.40 9.28 2.60
N SER A 180 9.45 9.27 3.53
CA SER A 180 8.84 10.50 4.03
C SER A 180 9.79 11.34 4.90
N GLY A 181 10.76 10.70 5.56
CA GLY A 181 11.68 11.32 6.51
C GLY A 181 13.04 11.74 5.93
N ALA A 182 13.57 11.03 4.93
CA ALA A 182 14.93 11.22 4.40
C ALA A 182 14.95 11.69 2.93
N SER A 183 16.08 12.26 2.50
CA SER A 183 16.38 12.47 1.08
C SER A 183 16.60 11.11 0.40
N VAL A 184 15.89 10.85 -0.70
CA VAL A 184 15.97 9.55 -1.39
C VAL A 184 17.19 9.51 -2.31
N SER A 185 18.21 8.75 -1.91
CA SER A 185 19.30 8.36 -2.81
C SER A 185 18.83 7.30 -3.82
N THR A 186 19.55 7.16 -4.93
CA THR A 186 19.29 6.13 -5.95
C THR A 186 19.32 4.71 -5.36
N ASP A 187 20.23 4.46 -4.42
CA ASP A 187 20.38 3.15 -3.77
C ASP A 187 19.18 2.83 -2.87
N LEU A 188 18.64 3.83 -2.19
CA LEU A 188 17.45 3.69 -1.37
C LEU A 188 16.22 3.41 -2.25
N ALA A 189 16.07 4.13 -3.36
CA ALA A 189 14.98 3.90 -4.32
C ALA A 189 15.02 2.48 -4.89
N LEU A 190 16.21 1.97 -5.26
CA LEU A 190 16.38 0.60 -5.72
C LEU A 190 16.01 -0.42 -4.64
N THR A 191 16.41 -0.19 -3.40
CA THR A 191 16.08 -1.06 -2.27
C THR A 191 14.56 -1.13 -2.05
N ILE A 192 13.88 0.02 -2.11
CA ILE A 192 12.42 0.11 -1.98
C ILE A 192 11.73 -0.61 -3.13
N LEU A 193 12.22 -0.46 -4.36
CA LEU A 193 11.68 -1.15 -5.53
C LEU A 193 11.76 -2.66 -5.35
N ILE A 194 12.93 -3.18 -4.98
CA ILE A 194 13.16 -4.62 -4.77
C ILE A 194 12.24 -5.14 -3.65
N ASN A 195 12.17 -4.44 -2.52
CA ASN A 195 11.35 -4.82 -1.39
C ASN A 195 9.86 -4.78 -1.71
N SER A 196 9.40 -3.75 -2.41
CA SER A 196 8.00 -3.62 -2.83
C SER A 196 7.61 -4.74 -3.80
N LEU A 197 8.48 -5.07 -4.75
CA LEU A 197 8.26 -6.16 -5.69
C LEU A 197 8.26 -7.53 -4.98
N ALA A 198 9.16 -7.74 -4.02
CA ALA A 198 9.18 -8.94 -3.18
C ALA A 198 7.88 -9.08 -2.37
N ILE A 199 7.39 -7.99 -1.77
CA ILE A 199 6.09 -7.97 -1.07
C ILE A 199 4.96 -8.32 -2.02
N MET A 200 4.90 -7.69 -3.20
CA MET A 200 3.87 -7.99 -4.20
C MET A 200 3.86 -9.47 -4.59
N LEU A 201 5.02 -10.04 -4.89
CA LEU A 201 5.15 -11.45 -5.25
C LEU A 201 4.76 -12.37 -4.10
N LEU A 202 5.21 -12.08 -2.89
CA LEU A 202 4.91 -12.87 -1.69
C LEU A 202 3.42 -12.89 -1.38
N PHE A 203 2.77 -11.72 -1.34
CA PHE A 203 1.33 -11.63 -1.08
C PHE A 203 0.49 -12.20 -2.22
N THR A 204 0.96 -12.09 -3.47
CA THR A 204 0.30 -12.73 -4.61
C THR A 204 0.42 -14.26 -4.51
N ALA A 205 1.59 -14.79 -4.16
CA ALA A 205 1.81 -16.23 -3.99
C ALA A 205 0.97 -16.81 -2.83
N ILE A 206 0.94 -16.11 -1.69
CA ILE A 206 0.09 -16.49 -0.54
C ILE A 206 -1.37 -16.50 -0.95
N GLY A 207 -1.84 -15.47 -1.64
CA GLY A 207 -3.22 -15.40 -2.10
C GLY A 207 -3.59 -16.47 -3.11
N LEU A 208 -2.70 -16.79 -4.06
CA LEU A 208 -2.90 -17.90 -4.99
C LEU A 208 -3.02 -19.23 -4.25
N PHE A 209 -2.18 -19.46 -3.24
CA PHE A 209 -2.22 -20.68 -2.44
C PHE A 209 -3.52 -20.80 -1.63
N LEU A 210 -3.92 -19.72 -0.95
CA LEU A 210 -5.14 -19.69 -0.16
C LEU A 210 -6.40 -19.80 -1.03
N PHE A 211 -6.45 -19.06 -2.15
CA PHE A 211 -7.60 -19.06 -3.05
C PHE A 211 -7.81 -20.39 -3.79
N ARG A 212 -6.75 -21.21 -3.91
CA ARG A 212 -6.87 -22.58 -4.41
C ARG A 212 -7.61 -23.50 -3.44
N LYS A 213 -7.42 -23.30 -2.13
CA LYS A 213 -7.99 -24.14 -1.06
C LYS A 213 -9.27 -23.59 -0.46
N TYR A 214 -9.55 -22.31 -0.61
CA TYR A 214 -10.74 -21.68 -0.07
C TYR A 214 -11.99 -22.21 -0.79
N GLU A 215 -12.87 -22.88 -0.05
CA GLU A 215 -14.22 -23.17 -0.50
C GLU A 215 -15.04 -21.87 -0.47
N LEU A 216 -15.40 -21.42 -1.67
CA LEU A 216 -16.28 -20.27 -1.91
C LEU A 216 -17.71 -20.62 -1.53
#